data_AF-X6M2M4-F1
#
_entry.id   AF-X6M2M4-F1
#
_cell.length_a   1.000
_cell.length_b   1.000
_cell.length_c   1.000
_cell.angle_alpha   90.00
_cell.angle_beta   90.00
_cell.angle_gamma   90.00
#
_symmetry.space_group_name_H-M   'P 1'
#
loop_
_entity.id
_entity.type
_entity.pdbx_description
1 polymer ?
#
loop_
_entity_poly.entity_id
_entity_poly.type
_entity_poly.pdbx_seq_one_letter_code
_entity_poly.pdbx_strand_id
1 'polypeptide(L)'
;MQWNCIVTSMKTLSKFFLIGEECLRQYLQQSNRKCPVGRHDHCEFFKSKTARQSVSELLVMCPRQYKSNEDLQLSERTKTREDEKSICRFKGEIKEVQHHLETSCQLLASRQNNSLDIQSQFNALNAQIEQFQKMFKDLQSQLHIEKLQTLESQKQIEALKENDNEKQRK
;
A
#
# COMPACT_ATOMS: atom_id res chain seq x y z
N MET A 1 8.39 3.86 -11.68
CA MET A 1 8.69 2.93 -12.79
C MET A 1 8.79 3.76 -14.06
N GLN A 2 9.95 3.82 -14.71
CA GLN A 2 10.08 4.46 -16.03
C GLN A 2 9.55 3.49 -17.09
N TRP A 3 8.53 3.88 -17.86
CA TRP A 3 7.98 3.09 -18.96
C TRP A 3 8.83 3.22 -20.24
N ASN A 4 10.15 3.33 -20.08
CA ASN A 4 11.06 3.38 -21.22
C ASN A 4 11.23 1.97 -21.77
N CYS A 5 10.71 1.71 -22.97
CA CYS A 5 10.91 0.46 -23.68
C CYS A 5 12.38 0.33 -24.09
N ILE A 6 13.16 -0.38 -23.29
CA ILE A 6 14.54 -0.73 -23.62
C ILE A 6 14.55 -2.16 -24.17
N VAL A 7 14.62 -2.25 -25.49
CA VAL A 7 14.66 -3.49 -26.24
C VAL A 7 16.08 -3.75 -26.75
N THR A 8 16.54 -4.97 -26.54
CA THR A 8 17.79 -5.51 -27.06
C THR A 8 17.48 -6.48 -28.18
N SER A 9 18.19 -6.37 -29.28
CA SER A 9 18.14 -7.33 -30.38
C SER A 9 19.25 -8.35 -30.22
N MET A 10 18.91 -9.62 -30.38
CA MET A 10 19.87 -10.72 -30.43
C MET A 10 19.92 -11.27 -31.85
N LYS A 11 21.11 -11.33 -32.42
CA LYS A 11 21.33 -11.91 -33.75
C LYS A 11 21.70 -13.39 -33.62
N THR A 12 21.03 -14.22 -34.41
CA THR A 12 21.42 -15.62 -34.67
C THR A 12 21.76 -15.77 -36.15
N LEU A 13 22.15 -16.97 -36.58
CA LEU A 13 22.55 -17.25 -37.97
C LEU A 13 21.48 -16.89 -39.03
N SER A 14 20.19 -16.82 -38.65
CA SER A 14 19.09 -16.50 -39.59
C SER A 14 17.94 -15.67 -39.03
N LYS A 15 17.94 -15.32 -37.74
CA LYS A 15 16.81 -14.63 -37.07
C LYS A 15 17.27 -13.56 -36.09
N PHE A 16 16.46 -12.51 -35.97
CA PHE A 16 16.58 -11.49 -34.92
C PHE A 16 15.49 -11.70 -33.88
N PHE A 17 15.88 -11.69 -32.61
CA PHE A 17 14.95 -11.75 -31.48
C PHE A 17 14.96 -10.42 -30.75
N LEU A 18 13.78 -9.93 -30.36
CA LEU A 18 13.63 -8.77 -29.51
C LEU A 18 13.42 -9.23 -28.07
N ILE A 19 14.26 -8.74 -27.16
CA ILE A 19 14.25 -9.12 -25.75
C ILE A 19 14.36 -7.84 -24.92
N GLY A 20 13.58 -7.73 -23.83
CA GLY A 20 13.74 -6.62 -22.88
C GLY A 20 15.16 -6.63 -22.28
N GLU A 21 15.83 -5.48 -22.24
CA GLU A 21 17.22 -5.40 -21.78
C GLU A 21 17.38 -5.89 -20.34
N GLU A 22 16.49 -5.48 -19.45
CA GLU A 22 16.55 -5.87 -18.04
C GLU A 22 16.26 -7.37 -17.87
N CYS A 23 15.27 -7.91 -18.60
CA CYS A 23 14.98 -9.35 -18.61
C CYS A 23 16.18 -10.17 -19.11
N LEU A 24 16.84 -9.70 -20.18
CA LEU A 24 18.03 -10.34 -20.72
C LEU A 24 19.17 -10.32 -19.70
N ARG A 25 19.40 -9.18 -19.04
CA ARG A 25 20.44 -9.02 -18.02
C ARG A 25 20.24 -10.00 -16.86
N GLN A 26 19.02 -10.07 -16.33
CA GLN A 26 18.67 -10.99 -15.23
C GLN A 26 18.84 -12.45 -15.64
N TYR A 27 18.35 -12.82 -16.82
CA TYR A 27 18.48 -14.19 -17.33
C TYR A 27 19.96 -14.60 -17.49
N LEU A 28 20.79 -13.74 -18.09
CA LEU A 28 22.21 -14.05 -18.32
C LEU A 28 23.00 -14.21 -17.01
N GLN A 29 22.60 -13.50 -15.94
CA GLN A 29 23.18 -13.68 -14.60
C GLN A 29 22.85 -15.05 -14.01
N GLN A 30 21.61 -15.53 -14.19
CA GLN A 30 21.16 -16.81 -13.62
C GLN A 30 21.56 -18.03 -14.46
N SER A 31 21.70 -17.86 -15.77
CA SER A 31 21.92 -18.96 -16.72
C SER A 31 23.38 -19.23 -17.06
N ASN A 32 24.33 -18.60 -16.33
CA ASN A 32 25.76 -18.63 -16.65
C ASN A 32 26.03 -18.20 -18.11
N ARG A 33 25.46 -17.06 -18.50
CA ARG A 33 25.59 -16.45 -19.85
C ARG A 33 25.09 -17.32 -21.01
N LYS A 34 24.33 -18.38 -20.77
CA LYS A 34 23.73 -19.19 -21.85
C LYS A 34 22.75 -18.36 -22.67
N CYS A 35 22.63 -18.69 -23.96
CA CYS A 35 21.72 -17.99 -24.84
C CYS A 35 20.25 -18.33 -24.52
N PRO A 36 19.30 -17.36 -24.46
CA PRO A 36 17.91 -17.61 -24.06
C PRO A 36 17.10 -18.48 -25.03
N VAL A 37 17.49 -18.55 -26.31
CA VAL A 37 16.70 -19.19 -27.37
C VAL A 37 17.29 -20.50 -27.88
N GLY A 38 18.37 -20.99 -27.27
CA GLY A 38 19.00 -22.24 -27.73
C GLY A 38 20.42 -22.44 -27.21
N ARG A 39 21.03 -23.55 -27.67
CA ARG A 39 22.41 -23.92 -27.35
C ARG A 39 23.37 -23.22 -28.30
N HIS A 40 23.49 -21.91 -28.17
CA HIS A 40 24.53 -21.14 -28.84
C HIS A 40 25.63 -20.82 -27.83
N ASP A 41 26.88 -21.09 -28.21
CA ASP A 41 28.03 -20.78 -27.37
C ASP A 41 28.34 -19.28 -27.33
N HIS A 42 27.99 -18.55 -28.41
CA HIS A 42 28.20 -17.11 -28.54
C HIS A 42 26.96 -16.44 -29.16
N CYS A 43 26.34 -15.51 -28.43
CA CYS A 43 25.22 -14.70 -28.91
C CYS A 43 25.62 -13.22 -28.86
N GLU A 44 25.44 -12.52 -29.99
CA GLU A 44 25.65 -11.07 -30.06
C GLU A 44 24.36 -10.34 -29.71
N PHE A 45 24.47 -9.42 -28.74
CA PHE A 45 23.39 -8.59 -28.25
C PHE A 45 23.69 -7.13 -28.57
N PHE A 46 22.74 -6.43 -29.18
CA PHE A 46 22.89 -5.02 -29.50
C PHE A 46 21.59 -4.26 -29.27
N LYS A 47 21.71 -3.00 -28.86
CA LYS A 47 20.55 -2.13 -28.64
C LYS A 47 20.09 -1.58 -29.99
N SER A 48 19.05 -2.16 -30.58
CA SER A 48 18.50 -1.71 -31.86
C SER A 48 17.67 -0.43 -31.66
N LYS A 49 18.12 0.68 -32.25
CA LYS A 49 17.37 1.96 -32.24
C LYS A 49 16.03 1.82 -32.95
N THR A 50 16.02 1.17 -34.13
CA THR A 50 14.81 0.96 -34.93
C THR A 50 13.78 0.13 -34.18
N ALA A 51 14.19 -1.00 -33.59
CA ALA A 51 13.25 -1.84 -32.85
C ALA A 51 12.67 -1.11 -31.63
N ARG A 52 13.48 -0.32 -30.92
CA ARG A 52 13.02 0.51 -29.80
C ARG A 52 12.01 1.57 -30.25
N GLN A 53 12.27 2.23 -31.38
CA GLN A 53 11.34 3.21 -31.94
C GLN A 53 10.01 2.54 -32.30
N SER A 54 10.06 1.46 -33.07
CA SER A 54 8.85 0.73 -33.49
C SER A 54 8.02 0.24 -32.31
N VAL A 55 8.67 -0.27 -31.25
CA VAL A 55 7.96 -0.68 -30.02
C VAL A 55 7.36 0.53 -29.29
N SER A 56 8.06 1.66 -29.24
CA SER A 56 7.60 2.87 -28.55
C SER A 56 6.37 3.50 -29.22
N GLU A 57 6.20 3.29 -30.52
CA GLU A 57 5.09 3.78 -31.35
C GLU A 57 3.90 2.79 -31.42
N LEU A 58 4.00 1.62 -30.77
CA LEU A 58 2.87 0.69 -30.71
C LEU A 58 1.69 1.33 -29.99
N LEU A 59 0.51 1.24 -30.60
CA LEU A 59 -0.73 1.70 -29.98
C LEU A 59 -1.19 0.72 -28.90
N VAL A 60 -1.37 1.23 -27.69
CA VAL A 60 -1.81 0.45 -26.53
C VAL A 60 -2.98 1.12 -25.82
N MET A 61 -3.76 0.31 -25.12
CA MET A 61 -4.77 0.80 -24.19
C MET A 61 -4.15 1.16 -22.83
N CYS A 62 -4.87 1.91 -22.00
CA CYS A 62 -4.44 2.24 -20.65
C CYS A 62 -4.18 0.95 -19.82
N PRO A 63 -2.99 0.77 -19.23
CA PRO A 63 -2.71 -0.40 -18.38
C PRO A 63 -3.67 -0.54 -17.19
N ARG A 64 -4.13 0.59 -16.63
CA ARG A 64 -5.11 0.57 -15.52
C ARG A 64 -6.49 0.14 -15.97
N GLN A 65 -6.89 0.49 -17.20
CA GLN A 65 -8.15 0.04 -17.78
C GLN A 65 -8.12 -1.47 -18.02
N TYR A 66 -7.01 -2.00 -18.53
CA TYR A 66 -6.84 -3.45 -18.74
C TYR A 66 -7.01 -4.22 -17.43
N LYS A 67 -6.32 -3.80 -16.36
CA LYS A 67 -6.43 -4.43 -15.04
C LYS A 67 -7.86 -4.38 -14.48
N SER A 68 -8.51 -3.21 -14.54
CA SER A 68 -9.90 -3.08 -14.07
C SER A 68 -10.87 -3.98 -14.83
N ASN A 69 -10.65 -4.21 -16.12
CA ASN A 69 -11.48 -5.11 -16.92
C ASN A 69 -11.22 -6.59 -16.58
N GLU A 70 -10.00 -6.96 -16.20
CA GLU A 70 -9.65 -8.31 -15.73
C GLU A 70 -10.36 -8.62 -14.40
N ASP A 71 -10.34 -7.69 -13.44
CA ASP A 71 -11.02 -7.83 -12.14
C ASP A 71 -12.56 -7.90 -12.28
N LEU A 72 -13.14 -7.22 -13.28
CA LEU A 72 -14.58 -7.25 -13.56
C LEU A 72 -15.05 -8.58 -14.19
N GLN A 73 -14.20 -9.24 -14.98
CA GLN A 73 -14.54 -10.55 -15.55
C GLN A 73 -14.57 -11.66 -14.48
N LEU A 74 -13.84 -11.49 -13.36
CA LEU A 74 -13.86 -12.43 -12.25
C LEU A 74 -15.08 -12.26 -11.32
N SER A 75 -15.73 -11.09 -11.36
CA SER A 75 -16.79 -10.70 -10.40
C SER A 75 -18.20 -10.66 -11.00
N GLU A 76 -18.46 -11.45 -12.05
CA GLU A 76 -19.72 -11.47 -12.81
C GLU A 76 -20.96 -12.02 -12.04
N ARG A 77 -21.12 -11.72 -10.74
CA ARG A 77 -22.29 -12.07 -9.94
C ARG A 77 -23.06 -10.92 -9.28
N THR A 78 -22.60 -9.67 -9.31
CA THR A 78 -23.37 -8.58 -8.70
C THR A 78 -23.27 -7.30 -9.51
N LYS A 79 -24.14 -7.17 -10.52
CA LYS A 79 -24.44 -5.89 -11.17
C LYS A 79 -25.55 -5.20 -10.40
N THR A 80 -25.21 -4.32 -9.46
CA THR A 80 -26.04 -3.15 -9.18
C THR A 80 -25.50 -1.99 -10.02
N ARG A 81 -26.40 -1.45 -10.84
CA ARG A 81 -26.22 -0.25 -11.64
C ARG A 81 -26.14 0.95 -10.69
N GLU A 82 -25.56 2.05 -11.18
CA GLU A 82 -25.35 3.34 -10.52
C GLU A 82 -23.94 3.51 -9.95
N ASP A 83 -23.01 3.77 -10.88
CA ASP A 83 -21.99 4.81 -10.74
C ASP A 83 -21.37 4.92 -12.14
N GLU A 84 -21.29 6.12 -12.69
CA GLU A 84 -20.46 6.39 -13.86
C GLU A 84 -19.00 6.15 -13.47
N LYS A 85 -18.59 4.88 -13.39
CA LYS A 85 -17.21 4.46 -13.20
C LYS A 85 -16.42 5.21 -14.27
N SER A 86 -15.47 6.01 -13.84
CA SER A 86 -14.62 6.81 -14.73
C SER A 86 -13.82 5.87 -15.64
N ILE A 87 -14.40 5.50 -16.77
CA ILE A 87 -13.77 4.62 -17.74
C ILE A 87 -12.71 5.46 -18.45
N CYS A 88 -11.45 5.19 -18.14
CA CYS A 88 -10.35 5.66 -18.99
C CYS A 88 -10.54 5.09 -20.40
N ARG A 89 -10.45 5.95 -21.42
CA ARG A 89 -10.53 5.58 -22.85
C ARG A 89 -9.22 5.83 -23.60
N PHE A 90 -8.11 5.93 -22.88
CA PHE A 90 -6.82 6.20 -23.51
C PHE A 90 -6.43 5.06 -24.45
N LYS A 91 -6.09 5.46 -25.67
CA LYS A 91 -5.51 4.65 -26.73
C LYS A 91 -4.47 5.50 -27.43
N GLY A 92 -3.20 5.21 -27.21
CA GLY A 92 -2.09 6.03 -27.68
C GLY A 92 -0.82 5.22 -27.75
N GLU A 93 0.29 5.86 -28.11
CA GLU A 93 1.57 5.17 -28.25
C GLU A 93 2.14 4.79 -26.88
N ILE A 94 2.94 3.72 -26.80
CA ILE A 94 3.58 3.30 -25.54
C ILE A 94 4.36 4.44 -24.89
N LYS A 95 5.07 5.25 -25.69
CA LYS A 95 5.85 6.40 -25.18
C LYS A 95 5.00 7.45 -24.45
N GLU A 96 3.70 7.52 -24.73
CA GLU A 96 2.76 8.48 -24.14
C GLU A 96 2.09 7.94 -22.87
N VAL A 97 2.15 6.62 -22.65
CA VAL A 97 1.48 5.95 -21.54
C VAL A 97 1.89 6.55 -20.20
N GLN A 98 3.18 6.82 -19.99
CA GLN A 98 3.63 7.35 -18.70
C GLN A 98 3.04 8.74 -18.42
N HIS A 99 3.11 9.65 -19.40
CA HIS A 99 2.51 10.97 -19.27
C HIS A 99 1.01 10.85 -18.99
N HIS A 100 0.30 10.00 -19.74
CA HIS A 100 -1.11 9.73 -19.50
C HIS A 100 -1.38 9.27 -18.05
N LEU A 101 -0.60 8.28 -17.56
CA LEU A 101 -0.75 7.73 -16.21
C LEU A 101 -0.48 8.74 -15.10
N GLU A 102 0.32 9.79 -15.36
CA GLU A 102 0.71 10.82 -14.40
C GLU A 102 -0.22 12.04 -14.43
N THR A 103 -0.74 12.43 -15.59
CA THR A 103 -1.42 13.73 -15.76
C THR A 103 -2.90 13.68 -16.09
N SER A 104 -3.37 12.61 -16.77
CA SER A 104 -4.71 12.62 -17.40
C SER A 104 -5.53 11.34 -17.17
N CYS A 105 -4.94 10.32 -16.57
CA CYS A 105 -5.63 9.06 -16.35
C CYS A 105 -6.72 9.19 -15.27
N GLN A 106 -7.98 9.16 -15.68
CA GLN A 106 -9.15 9.27 -14.78
C GLN A 106 -9.27 8.09 -13.80
N LEU A 107 -8.55 6.99 -14.04
CA LEU A 107 -8.40 5.86 -13.12
C LEU A 107 -7.32 6.14 -12.03
N LEU A 108 -6.76 7.34 -11.96
CA LEU A 108 -5.88 7.81 -10.86
C LEU A 108 -6.63 7.93 -9.52
N ALA A 109 -7.93 8.23 -9.56
CA ALA A 109 -8.67 8.74 -8.40
C ALA A 109 -8.97 7.70 -7.31
N SER A 110 -8.77 6.40 -7.55
CA SER A 110 -9.07 5.35 -6.56
C SER A 110 -8.06 5.25 -5.40
N ARG A 111 -6.96 6.01 -5.42
CA ARG A 111 -6.01 6.09 -4.28
C ARG A 111 -6.13 7.35 -3.43
N GLN A 112 -6.60 8.46 -3.98
CA GLN A 112 -6.60 9.74 -3.25
C GLN A 112 -7.86 9.93 -2.40
N ASN A 113 -9.03 9.46 -2.87
CA ASN A 113 -10.28 9.63 -2.12
C ASN A 113 -10.31 8.80 -0.83
N ASN A 114 -9.72 7.59 -0.84
CA ASN A 114 -9.59 6.79 0.38
C ASN A 114 -8.62 7.42 1.39
N SER A 115 -7.66 8.24 0.95
CA SER A 115 -6.61 8.78 1.83
C SER A 115 -7.13 9.89 2.75
N LEU A 116 -8.07 10.72 2.29
CA LEU A 116 -8.60 11.83 3.09
C LEU A 116 -9.56 11.33 4.18
N ASP A 117 -10.41 10.35 3.84
CA ASP A 117 -11.33 9.74 4.80
C ASP A 117 -10.61 8.90 5.85
N ILE A 118 -9.54 8.19 5.47
CA ILE A 118 -8.70 7.47 6.45
C ILE A 118 -7.98 8.46 7.36
N GLN A 119 -7.49 9.58 6.83
CA GLN A 119 -6.78 10.58 7.64
C GLN A 119 -7.72 11.27 8.64
N SER A 120 -8.94 11.61 8.22
CA SER A 120 -9.93 12.23 9.11
C SER A 120 -10.37 11.25 10.21
N GLN A 121 -10.59 9.97 9.87
CA GLN A 121 -10.90 8.92 10.85
C GLN A 121 -9.74 8.67 11.82
N PHE A 122 -8.50 8.65 11.33
CA PHE A 122 -7.31 8.48 12.17
C PHE A 122 -7.15 9.63 13.17
N ASN A 123 -7.37 10.87 12.72
CA ASN A 123 -7.33 12.04 13.59
C ASN A 123 -8.43 11.99 14.67
N ALA A 124 -9.65 11.58 14.30
CA ALA A 124 -10.76 11.41 15.23
C ALA A 124 -10.47 10.32 16.28
N LEU A 125 -9.88 9.19 15.85
CA LEU A 125 -9.47 8.12 16.76
C LEU A 125 -8.38 8.58 17.73
N ASN A 126 -7.38 9.32 17.26
CA ASN A 126 -6.34 9.87 18.12
C ASN A 126 -6.90 10.82 19.19
N ALA A 127 -7.84 11.69 18.82
CA ALA A 127 -8.50 12.57 19.77
C ALA A 127 -9.28 11.78 20.85
N GLN A 128 -9.95 10.69 20.47
CA GLN A 128 -10.60 9.79 21.45
C GLN A 128 -9.58 9.12 22.38
N ILE A 129 -8.44 8.66 21.86
CA ILE A 129 -7.38 8.05 22.66
C ILE A 129 -6.86 9.04 23.71
N GLU A 130 -6.60 10.28 23.33
CA GLU A 130 -6.17 11.34 24.25
C GLU A 130 -7.20 11.60 25.36
N GLN A 131 -8.49 11.60 25.00
CA GLN A 131 -9.58 11.77 25.96
C GLN A 131 -9.65 10.59 26.96
N PHE A 132 -9.51 9.34 26.47
CA PHE A 132 -9.47 8.17 27.33
C PHE A 132 -8.26 8.18 28.27
N GLN A 133 -7.08 8.60 27.79
CA GLN A 133 -5.89 8.72 28.62
C GLN A 133 -6.06 9.76 29.73
N LYS A 134 -6.72 10.89 29.45
CA LYS A 134 -7.02 11.91 30.47
C LYS A 134 -7.98 11.35 31.52
N MET A 135 -9.07 10.72 31.09
CA MET A 135 -10.05 10.12 31.99
C MET A 135 -9.43 9.05 32.89
N PHE A 136 -8.51 8.23 32.35
CA PHE A 136 -7.80 7.22 33.11
C PHE A 136 -6.92 7.83 34.22
N LYS A 137 -6.21 8.93 33.93
CA LYS A 137 -5.39 9.66 34.93
C LYS A 137 -6.24 10.27 36.03
N ASP A 138 -7.41 10.82 35.67
CA ASP A 138 -8.34 11.42 36.62
C ASP A 138 -8.91 10.33 37.55
N LEU A 139 -9.32 9.20 36.99
CA LEU A 139 -9.84 8.07 37.75
C LEU A 139 -8.77 7.47 38.69
N GLN A 140 -7.53 7.37 38.22
CA GLN A 140 -6.42 6.90 39.03
C GLN A 140 -6.15 7.84 40.22
N SER A 141 -6.25 9.15 40.01
CA SER A 141 -6.12 10.15 41.07
C SER A 141 -7.25 10.03 42.09
N GLN A 142 -8.51 9.89 41.64
CA GLN A 142 -9.67 9.71 42.51
C GLN A 142 -9.55 8.46 43.38
N LEU A 143 -9.17 7.33 42.78
CA LEU A 143 -8.95 6.08 43.50
C LEU A 143 -7.88 6.23 44.59
N HIS A 144 -6.81 6.99 44.33
CA HIS A 144 -5.77 7.22 45.32
C HIS A 144 -6.26 8.05 46.51
N ILE A 145 -7.03 9.10 46.23
CA ILE A 145 -7.65 9.95 47.28
C ILE A 145 -8.60 9.13 48.13
N GLU A 146 -9.48 8.34 47.51
CA GLU A 146 -10.46 7.52 48.22
C GLU A 146 -9.77 6.48 49.11
N LYS A 147 -8.68 5.87 48.64
CA LYS A 147 -7.85 4.93 49.41
C LYS A 147 -7.20 5.57 50.64
N LEU A 148 -6.76 6.83 50.53
CA LEU A 148 -6.21 7.58 51.66
C LEU A 148 -7.30 7.86 52.71
N GLN A 149 -8.49 8.30 52.26
CA GLN A 149 -9.62 8.57 53.14
C GLN A 149 -10.11 7.32 53.88
N THR A 150 -10.14 6.16 53.21
CA THR A 150 -10.50 4.89 53.86
C THR A 150 -9.50 4.49 54.93
N LEU A 151 -8.20 4.68 54.66
CA LEU A 151 -7.15 4.36 55.62
C LEU A 151 -7.23 5.27 56.87
N GLU A 152 -7.50 6.56 56.69
CA GLU A 152 -7.71 7.49 57.80
C GLU A 152 -8.94 7.12 58.63
N SER A 153 -10.05 6.78 57.97
CA SER A 153 -11.29 6.35 58.63
C SER A 153 -11.07 5.05 59.42
N GLN A 154 -10.30 4.09 58.88
CA GLN A 154 -9.95 2.85 59.59
C GLN A 154 -9.14 3.13 60.87
N LYS A 155 -8.14 4.00 60.80
CA LYS A 155 -7.34 4.41 61.97
C LYS A 155 -8.21 5.05 63.06
N GLN A 156 -9.17 5.89 62.68
CA GLN A 156 -10.09 6.52 63.64
C GLN A 156 -11.01 5.48 64.30
N ILE A 157 -11.50 4.49 63.56
CA ILE A 157 -12.31 3.40 64.09
C ILE A 157 -11.51 2.52 65.06
N GLU A 158 -10.26 2.21 64.75
CA GLU A 158 -9.36 1.45 65.63
C GLU A 158 -9.09 2.19 66.95
N ALA A 159 -8.80 3.50 66.87
CA ALA A 159 -8.58 4.34 68.05
C ALA A 159 -9.82 4.43 68.95
N LEU A 160 -11.04 4.44 68.39
CA LEU A 160 -12.27 4.41 69.17
C LEU A 160 -12.48 3.05 69.87
N LYS A 161 -12.20 1.94 69.19
CA LYS A 161 -12.29 0.59 69.77
C LYS A 161 -11.33 0.37 70.93
N GLU A 162 -10.12 0.91 70.87
CA GLU A 162 -9.13 0.84 71.96
C GLU A 162 -9.59 1.61 73.21
N ASN A 163 -10.13 2.82 73.01
CA ASN A 163 -10.65 3.65 74.11
C ASN A 163 -11.87 3.02 74.81
N ASP A 164 -12.76 2.35 74.07
CA ASP A 164 -13.92 1.67 74.66
C ASP A 164 -13.52 0.41 75.45
N ASN A 165 -12.53 -0.35 74.97
CA ASN A 165 -11.98 -1.50 75.69
C ASN A 165 -11.25 -1.09 76.99
N GLU A 166 -10.61 0.06 77.01
CA GLU A 166 -9.91 0.57 78.21
C GLU A 166 -10.90 1.08 79.27
N LYS A 167 -12.04 1.64 78.85
CA LYS A 167 -13.15 2.02 79.75
C LYS A 167 -13.90 0.83 80.34
N GLN A 168 -13.95 -0.31 79.65
CA GLN A 168 -14.58 -1.54 80.17
C GLN A 168 -13.67 -2.33 81.13
N ARG A 169 -12.38 -1.98 81.25
CA ARG A 169 -11.40 -2.64 82.14
C ARG A 169 -11.14 -1.89 83.46
N LYS A 170 -11.75 -0.72 83.67
CA LYS A 170 -11.72 0.04 84.93
C LYS A 170 -13.05 -0.07 85.66
#